data_AF-A0A0L6U5H2-F1
#
_entry.id   AF-A0A0L6U5H2-F1
#
_cell.length_a   1.000
_cell.length_b   1.000
_cell.length_c   1.000
_cell.angle_alpha   90.00
_cell.angle_beta   90.00
_cell.angle_gamma   90.00
#
_symmetry.space_group_name_H-M   'P 1'
#
loop_
_entity.id
_entity.type
_entity.pdbx_description
1 polymer ?
#
loop_
_entity_poly.entity_id
_entity_poly.type
_entity_poly.pdbx_seq_one_letter_code
_entity_poly.pdbx_strand_id
1 'polypeptide(L)'
;CKEACPENLDFEELFISSRRELHKGGKLPPAFHDFWMQDMAFSNSEEAFMMVNANGGDKSSYLFFPGCQLGGSDPDYVTNAYTYLKKHLEDEPSMMIGCCGAPAEWAGREEEHAAVIDGIRNIWENQGRPEVILACPSCRKMFAKHLPEIQVQSLWNVIAEKGNVDYRRIAASKKVTVFDPCASRYDPETQNSIRIILKNSGYELEELPYSSERAQCCGYGGQIQAVNRPLFDKIVNIRVEAASNDYVTYCTNCRDTFAAAGKSAVHILDLLFNDDIEVSAARKPPTLTQRRENRIKLKKVLQIETEGIKIALEDEPMKSVKVFIAPEVYAKMDRNFILAEDVQRTIEYCESTGEKIMDISTGNFSGHLQDGIITFWVIYKPERDGFRLETVYSHRLIIEEMVR
;
A
#
# COMPACT_ATOMS: atom_id res chain seq x y z
N CYS A 1 -2.22 8.84 -21.00
CA CYS A 1 -3.33 9.30 -21.84
C CYS A 1 -3.01 10.66 -22.45
N LYS A 2 -2.69 11.69 -21.65
CA LYS A 2 -2.22 13.00 -22.13
C LYS A 2 -1.10 12.90 -23.18
N GLU A 3 0.03 12.29 -22.81
CA GLU A 3 1.21 12.11 -23.70
C GLU A 3 0.96 11.34 -25.01
N ALA A 4 -0.16 10.65 -25.14
CA ALA A 4 -0.50 9.89 -26.35
C ALA A 4 -1.75 10.43 -27.05
N CYS A 5 -2.36 11.50 -26.53
CA CYS A 5 -3.58 12.07 -27.09
C CYS A 5 -3.22 13.10 -28.17
N PRO A 6 -3.67 12.91 -29.43
CA PRO A 6 -3.39 13.87 -30.50
C PRO A 6 -3.98 15.26 -30.23
N GLU A 7 -5.04 15.32 -29.42
CA GLU A 7 -5.75 16.55 -29.06
C GLU A 7 -5.28 17.15 -27.71
N ASN A 8 -4.19 16.61 -27.11
CA ASN A 8 -3.65 17.05 -25.82
C ASN A 8 -4.68 17.06 -24.67
N LEU A 9 -5.63 16.12 -24.67
CA LEU A 9 -6.63 15.99 -23.60
C LEU A 9 -6.01 15.34 -22.36
N ASP A 10 -6.13 16.03 -21.23
CA ASP A 10 -5.74 15.51 -19.92
C ASP A 10 -6.86 14.69 -19.29
N PHE A 11 -6.95 13.43 -19.71
CA PHE A 11 -7.96 12.50 -19.18
C PHE A 11 -7.84 12.26 -17.67
N GLU A 12 -6.65 12.41 -17.09
CA GLU A 12 -6.51 12.25 -15.63
C GLU A 12 -7.28 13.35 -14.91
N GLU A 13 -7.05 14.61 -15.28
CA GLU A 13 -7.74 15.74 -14.66
C GLU A 13 -9.24 15.75 -14.97
N LEU A 14 -9.63 15.37 -16.20
CA LEU A 14 -11.04 15.20 -16.58
C LEU A 14 -11.75 14.18 -15.69
N PHE A 15 -11.17 12.99 -15.50
CA PHE A 15 -11.79 11.94 -14.70
C PHE A 15 -11.79 12.27 -13.21
N ILE A 16 -10.72 12.88 -12.67
CA ILE A 16 -10.69 13.32 -11.27
C ILE A 16 -11.75 14.40 -11.03
N SER A 17 -11.85 15.40 -11.90
CA SER A 17 -12.88 16.45 -11.81
C SER A 17 -14.29 15.86 -11.87
N SER A 18 -14.52 14.91 -12.77
CA SER A 18 -15.82 14.22 -12.87
C SER A 18 -16.16 13.44 -11.60
N ARG A 19 -15.17 12.79 -10.97
CA ARG A 19 -15.39 12.07 -9.70
C ARG A 19 -15.74 13.02 -8.56
N ARG A 20 -15.08 14.18 -8.46
CA ARG A 20 -15.40 15.22 -7.46
C ARG A 20 -16.84 15.70 -7.59
N GLU A 21 -17.28 16.01 -8.80
CA GLU A 21 -18.67 16.43 -9.06
C GLU A 21 -19.69 15.33 -8.76
N LEU A 22 -19.40 14.08 -9.14
CA LEU A 22 -20.26 12.95 -8.82
C LEU A 22 -20.30 12.66 -7.32
N HIS A 23 -19.20 12.83 -6.60
CA HIS A 23 -19.14 12.68 -5.15
C HIS A 23 -19.95 13.78 -4.46
N LYS A 24 -19.70 15.05 -4.77
CA LYS A 24 -20.47 16.20 -4.26
C LYS A 24 -21.97 16.06 -4.50
N GLY A 25 -22.35 15.55 -5.67
CA GLY A 25 -23.75 15.31 -6.02
C GLY A 25 -24.37 14.06 -5.40
N GLY A 26 -23.64 13.27 -4.60
CA GLY A 26 -24.12 12.00 -4.03
C GLY A 26 -24.38 10.89 -5.06
N LYS A 27 -23.79 11.01 -6.26
CA LYS A 27 -24.02 10.12 -7.41
C LYS A 27 -22.91 9.09 -7.61
N LEU A 28 -21.74 9.27 -7.00
CA LEU A 28 -20.66 8.30 -7.03
C LEU A 28 -20.94 7.19 -6.01
N PRO A 29 -21.11 5.92 -6.42
CA PRO A 29 -21.36 4.84 -5.48
C PRO A 29 -20.19 4.71 -4.47
N PRO A 30 -20.43 4.91 -3.16
CA PRO A 30 -19.33 4.98 -2.18
C PRO A 30 -18.47 3.71 -2.13
N ALA A 31 -19.11 2.56 -2.35
CA ALA A 31 -18.50 1.24 -2.33
C ALA A 31 -17.44 0.97 -3.41
N PHE A 32 -17.24 1.86 -4.40
CA PHE A 32 -16.12 1.71 -5.35
C PHE A 32 -14.77 2.09 -4.75
N HIS A 33 -14.76 2.93 -3.70
CA HIS A 33 -13.56 3.42 -3.06
C HIS A 33 -13.47 3.07 -1.56
N ASP A 34 -14.57 2.54 -0.99
CA ASP A 34 -14.74 2.32 0.44
C ASP A 34 -13.58 1.57 1.10
N PHE A 35 -13.17 0.41 0.56
CA PHE A 35 -12.05 -0.34 1.11
C PHE A 35 -10.76 0.50 1.24
N TRP A 36 -10.40 1.27 0.21
CA TRP A 36 -9.19 2.09 0.27
C TRP A 36 -9.34 3.36 1.10
N MET A 37 -10.56 3.87 1.27
CA MET A 37 -10.83 4.93 2.24
C MET A 37 -10.61 4.42 3.65
N GLN A 38 -11.08 3.22 3.97
CA GLN A 38 -10.83 2.56 5.25
C GLN A 38 -9.35 2.21 5.44
N ASP A 39 -8.67 1.71 4.40
CA ASP A 39 -7.23 1.42 4.45
C ASP A 39 -6.38 2.68 4.65
N MET A 40 -6.80 3.81 4.05
CA MET A 40 -6.18 5.13 4.27
C MET A 40 -6.41 5.60 5.71
N ALA A 41 -7.65 5.51 6.21
CA ALA A 41 -7.99 5.90 7.57
C ALA A 41 -7.18 5.09 8.59
N PHE A 42 -7.11 3.77 8.43
CA PHE A 42 -6.26 2.89 9.22
C PHE A 42 -4.78 3.27 9.14
N SER A 43 -4.26 3.56 7.94
CA SER A 43 -2.85 3.96 7.80
C SER A 43 -2.50 5.28 8.49
N ASN A 44 -3.51 6.08 8.84
CA ASN A 44 -3.39 7.37 9.51
C ASN A 44 -3.92 7.33 10.96
N SER A 45 -4.34 6.17 11.46
CA SER A 45 -4.87 6.01 12.81
C SER A 45 -3.75 5.73 13.82
N GLU A 46 -4.08 5.75 15.11
CA GLU A 46 -3.12 5.49 16.19
C GLU A 46 -2.48 4.10 16.11
N GLU A 47 -3.05 3.14 15.39
CA GLU A 47 -2.53 1.79 15.26
C GLU A 47 -1.37 1.68 14.26
N ALA A 48 -1.34 2.52 13.23
CA ALA A 48 -0.36 2.42 12.13
C ALA A 48 0.44 3.70 11.87
N PHE A 49 -0.11 4.87 12.17
CA PHE A 49 0.62 6.13 12.05
C PHE A 49 1.74 6.19 13.09
N MET A 50 2.90 6.70 12.68
CA MET A 50 4.01 6.93 13.60
C MET A 50 4.88 8.10 13.14
N MET A 51 5.28 8.92 14.12
CA MET A 51 6.33 9.93 13.99
C MET A 51 7.55 9.47 14.78
N VAL A 52 8.71 9.39 14.13
CA VAL A 52 10.02 9.11 14.73
C VAL A 52 10.83 10.39 14.68
N ASN A 53 11.17 10.93 15.84
CA ASN A 53 11.92 12.18 15.97
C ASN A 53 13.43 11.93 15.93
N ALA A 54 14.15 12.67 15.09
CA ALA A 54 15.59 12.60 15.00
C ALA A 54 16.27 12.92 16.33
N ASN A 55 17.15 12.04 16.82
CA ASN A 55 17.86 12.20 18.10
C ASN A 55 16.93 12.49 19.30
N GLY A 56 15.64 12.14 19.22
CA GLY A 56 14.64 12.47 20.25
C GLY A 56 14.28 13.96 20.36
N GLY A 57 14.70 14.80 19.41
CA GLY A 57 14.37 16.24 19.37
C GLY A 57 13.22 16.57 18.42
N ASP A 58 12.63 17.76 18.56
CA ASP A 58 11.42 18.16 17.81
C ASP A 58 11.71 18.76 16.42
N LYS A 59 12.97 18.79 15.98
CA LYS A 59 13.38 19.38 14.70
C LYS A 59 14.46 18.54 14.03
N SER A 60 14.39 18.45 12.71
CA SER A 60 15.42 17.82 11.87
C SER A 60 15.60 18.62 10.59
N SER A 61 16.74 18.44 9.92
CA SER A 61 16.99 18.96 8.57
C SER A 61 16.22 18.15 7.52
N TYR A 62 15.93 16.87 7.81
CA TYR A 62 15.30 15.93 6.89
C TYR A 62 14.12 15.20 7.53
N LEU A 63 13.08 14.93 6.73
CA LEU A 63 11.95 14.09 7.11
C LEU A 63 11.76 12.98 6.07
N PHE A 64 12.01 11.74 6.46
CA PHE A 64 11.72 10.59 5.62
C PHE A 64 10.24 10.24 5.66
N PHE A 65 9.58 10.23 4.49
CA PHE A 65 8.21 9.80 4.34
C PHE A 65 8.14 8.59 3.36
N PRO A 66 8.16 7.35 3.87
CA PRO A 66 8.13 6.15 3.04
C PRO A 66 6.77 5.91 2.37
N GLY A 67 5.70 6.50 2.93
CA GLY A 67 4.31 6.21 2.57
C GLY A 67 3.78 4.91 3.17
N CYS A 68 2.46 4.70 3.09
CA CYS A 68 1.78 3.61 3.79
C CYS A 68 1.97 2.22 3.16
N GLN A 69 2.04 2.13 1.82
CA GLN A 69 2.04 0.83 1.13
C GLN A 69 3.42 0.16 1.10
N LEU A 70 4.51 0.92 1.31
CA LEU A 70 5.86 0.37 1.33
C LEU A 70 6.02 -0.59 2.51
N GLY A 71 5.76 -0.12 3.73
CA GLY A 71 5.73 -0.93 4.94
C GLY A 71 4.59 -1.94 4.98
N GLY A 72 3.46 -1.65 4.33
CA GLY A 72 2.38 -2.63 4.16
C GLY A 72 2.79 -3.86 3.34
N SER A 73 3.60 -3.69 2.30
CA SER A 73 4.15 -4.83 1.55
C SER A 73 5.19 -5.59 2.34
N ASP A 74 6.14 -4.85 2.89
CA ASP A 74 7.29 -5.39 3.61
C ASP A 74 7.82 -4.33 4.59
N PRO A 75 7.70 -4.54 5.91
CA PRO A 75 8.25 -3.63 6.92
C PRO A 75 9.74 -3.35 6.72
N ASP A 76 10.50 -4.33 6.22
CA ASP A 76 11.95 -4.23 6.09
C ASP A 76 12.35 -3.24 5.00
N TYR A 77 11.48 -2.97 4.02
CA TYR A 77 11.70 -1.88 3.06
C TYR A 77 11.81 -0.52 3.72
N VAL A 78 11.05 -0.28 4.78
CA VAL A 78 11.06 1.00 5.49
C VAL A 78 12.24 1.08 6.44
N THR A 79 12.45 0.05 7.26
CA THR A 79 13.53 0.05 8.27
C THR A 79 14.92 0.06 7.62
N ASN A 80 15.13 -0.69 6.53
CA ASN A 80 16.40 -0.69 5.81
C ASN A 80 16.67 0.64 5.10
N ALA A 81 15.65 1.23 4.46
CA ALA A 81 15.78 2.55 3.85
C ALA A 81 16.08 3.64 4.89
N TYR A 82 15.39 3.60 6.05
CA TYR A 82 15.65 4.53 7.14
C TYR A 82 17.06 4.38 7.72
N THR A 83 17.49 3.13 7.95
CA THR A 83 18.86 2.81 8.39
C THR A 83 19.91 3.31 7.41
N TYR A 84 19.66 3.14 6.11
CA TYR A 84 20.53 3.68 5.06
C TYR A 84 20.63 5.20 5.15
N LEU A 85 19.51 5.91 5.27
CA LEU A 85 19.50 7.37 5.37
C LEU A 85 20.24 7.86 6.61
N LYS A 86 20.01 7.25 7.78
CA LYS A 86 20.73 7.57 9.03
C LYS A 86 22.25 7.46 8.89
N LYS A 87 22.74 6.53 8.08
CA LYS A 87 24.17 6.30 7.87
C LYS A 87 24.81 7.30 6.88
N HIS A 88 24.05 7.84 5.94
CA HIS A 88 24.60 8.57 4.78
C HIS A 88 24.21 10.05 4.70
N LEU A 89 23.22 10.48 5.48
CA LEU A 89 22.90 11.90 5.65
C LEU A 89 23.79 12.52 6.73
N GLU A 90 24.00 13.82 6.62
CA GLU A 90 24.80 14.59 7.59
C GLU A 90 24.09 14.70 8.94
N ASP A 91 22.77 14.84 8.91
CA ASP A 91 21.88 14.85 10.06
C ASP A 91 20.95 13.63 10.03
N GLU A 92 20.65 13.07 11.21
CA GLU A 92 19.65 12.01 11.33
C GLU A 92 18.27 12.55 10.86
N PRO A 93 17.62 11.91 9.87
CA PRO A 93 16.30 12.31 9.45
C PRO A 93 15.27 11.92 10.51
N SER A 94 14.27 12.76 10.72
CA SER A 94 13.02 12.28 11.34
C SER A 94 12.27 11.39 10.34
N MET A 95 11.30 10.59 10.79
CA MET A 95 10.47 9.77 9.88
C MET A 95 8.99 9.89 10.22
N MET A 96 8.16 10.11 9.20
CA MET A 96 6.70 10.12 9.31
C MET A 96 6.11 8.99 8.47
N ILE A 97 5.46 8.03 9.12
CA ILE A 97 4.76 6.92 8.48
C ILE A 97 3.27 7.24 8.45
N GLY A 98 2.70 7.29 7.25
CA GLY A 98 1.28 7.51 7.03
C GLY A 98 0.90 7.42 5.55
N CYS A 99 -0.37 7.62 5.25
CA CYS A 99 -0.89 7.72 3.90
C CYS A 99 -0.91 9.17 3.41
N CYS A 100 -0.48 9.40 2.17
CA CYS A 100 -0.44 10.72 1.54
C CYS A 100 -1.80 11.24 1.03
N GLY A 101 -2.91 10.55 1.32
CA GLY A 101 -4.25 10.96 0.88
C GLY A 101 -4.65 10.52 -0.53
N ALA A 102 -3.76 9.85 -1.29
CA ALA A 102 -4.04 9.45 -2.67
C ALA A 102 -5.38 8.71 -2.87
N PRO A 103 -5.82 7.78 -1.97
CA PRO A 103 -7.14 7.17 -2.09
C PRO A 103 -8.31 8.14 -2.10
N ALA A 104 -8.28 9.19 -1.26
CA ALA A 104 -9.34 10.19 -1.19
C ALA A 104 -9.38 11.08 -2.43
N GLU A 105 -8.22 11.50 -2.94
CA GLU A 105 -8.11 12.22 -4.23
C GLU A 105 -8.69 11.36 -5.37
N TRP A 106 -8.34 10.08 -5.43
CA TRP A 106 -8.90 9.17 -6.45
C TRP A 106 -10.40 8.95 -6.28
N ALA A 107 -10.93 9.05 -5.07
CA ALA A 107 -12.35 8.92 -4.80
C ALA A 107 -13.15 10.22 -5.06
N GLY A 108 -12.48 11.36 -5.32
CA GLY A 108 -13.13 12.66 -5.40
C GLY A 108 -13.65 13.18 -4.05
N ARG A 109 -13.14 12.63 -2.95
CA ARG A 109 -13.50 12.95 -1.55
C ARG A 109 -12.64 14.10 -1.05
N GLU A 110 -13.00 15.31 -1.45
CA GLU A 110 -12.16 16.50 -1.26
C GLU A 110 -11.97 16.88 0.22
N GLU A 111 -12.97 16.69 1.07
CA GLU A 111 -12.89 17.00 2.50
C GLU A 111 -11.93 16.04 3.22
N GLU A 112 -12.11 14.74 3.02
CA GLU A 112 -11.21 13.72 3.61
C GLU A 112 -9.78 13.85 3.07
N HIS A 113 -9.64 14.22 1.79
CA HIS A 113 -8.33 14.50 1.20
C HIS A 113 -7.67 15.73 1.85
N ALA A 114 -8.40 16.84 1.97
CA ALA A 114 -7.90 18.07 2.59
C ALA A 114 -7.44 17.82 4.04
N ALA A 115 -8.22 17.07 4.83
CA ALA A 115 -7.85 16.73 6.20
C ALA A 115 -6.49 15.99 6.29
N VAL A 116 -6.21 15.07 5.36
CA VAL A 116 -4.92 14.37 5.32
C VAL A 116 -3.78 15.31 4.93
N ILE A 117 -3.99 16.16 3.92
CA ILE A 117 -2.98 17.14 3.48
C ILE A 117 -2.66 18.14 4.59
N ASP A 118 -3.68 18.64 5.29
CA ASP A 118 -3.52 19.57 6.41
C ASP A 118 -2.80 18.91 7.58
N GLY A 119 -3.11 17.65 7.89
CA GLY A 119 -2.39 16.86 8.89
C GLY A 119 -0.90 16.74 8.58
N ILE A 120 -0.55 16.37 7.34
CA ILE A 120 0.84 16.28 6.88
C ILE A 120 1.54 17.63 6.99
N ARG A 121 0.88 18.72 6.55
CA ARG A 121 1.43 20.08 6.64
C ARG A 121 1.71 20.47 8.09
N ASN A 122 0.76 20.27 8.98
CA ASN A 122 0.90 20.62 10.39
C ASN A 122 2.06 19.86 11.05
N ILE A 123 2.19 18.55 10.78
CA ILE A 123 3.32 17.76 11.30
C ILE A 123 4.65 18.29 10.74
N TRP A 124 4.72 18.53 9.43
CA TRP A 124 5.92 19.08 8.79
C TRP A 124 6.34 20.45 9.35
N GLU A 125 5.37 21.35 9.60
CA GLU A 125 5.64 22.65 10.24
C GLU A 125 6.15 22.49 11.67
N ASN A 126 5.54 21.59 12.45
CA ASN A 126 5.97 21.30 13.82
C ASN A 126 7.39 20.71 13.87
N GLN A 127 7.78 19.95 12.85
CA GLN A 127 9.14 19.40 12.70
C GLN A 127 10.18 20.46 12.25
N GLY A 128 9.79 21.73 12.13
CA GLY A 128 10.69 22.81 11.74
C GLY A 128 10.86 22.98 10.23
N ARG A 129 9.92 22.47 9.43
CA ARG A 129 9.91 22.54 7.96
C ARG A 129 11.14 21.88 7.29
N PRO A 130 11.47 20.62 7.62
CA PRO A 130 12.57 19.88 6.99
C PRO A 130 12.36 19.67 5.49
N GLU A 131 13.43 19.36 4.77
CA GLU A 131 13.30 18.77 3.45
C GLU A 131 12.73 17.34 3.56
N VAL A 132 11.76 16.99 2.72
CA VAL A 132 11.08 15.68 2.80
C VAL A 132 11.66 14.70 1.78
N ILE A 133 12.14 13.55 2.26
CA ILE A 133 12.64 12.46 1.43
C ILE A 133 11.52 11.44 1.20
N LEU A 134 11.16 11.21 -0.07
CA LEU A 134 10.04 10.35 -0.47
C LEU A 134 10.53 9.07 -1.15
N ALA A 135 10.06 7.91 -0.69
CA ALA A 135 10.34 6.62 -1.34
C ALA A 135 9.28 6.21 -2.38
N CYS A 136 8.05 6.71 -2.23
CA CYS A 136 6.91 6.29 -3.04
C CYS A 136 6.59 7.31 -4.16
N PRO A 137 6.61 6.90 -5.45
CA PRO A 137 6.31 7.79 -6.57
C PRO A 137 4.92 8.43 -6.51
N SER A 138 3.91 7.71 -6.01
CA SER A 138 2.58 8.28 -5.81
C SER A 138 2.58 9.36 -4.72
N CYS A 139 3.35 9.16 -3.64
CA CYS A 139 3.50 10.20 -2.60
C CYS A 139 4.20 11.44 -3.15
N ARG A 140 5.26 11.28 -3.95
CA ARG A 140 5.92 12.40 -4.65
C ARG A 140 4.95 13.19 -5.52
N LYS A 141 4.11 12.51 -6.30
CA LYS A 141 3.05 13.19 -7.08
C LYS A 141 2.05 13.94 -6.19
N MET A 142 1.63 13.35 -5.06
CA MET A 142 0.71 14.01 -4.13
C MET A 142 1.33 15.26 -3.48
N PHE A 143 2.56 15.15 -3.00
CA PHE A 143 3.28 16.28 -2.39
C PHE A 143 3.49 17.41 -3.41
N ALA A 144 3.96 17.09 -4.63
CA ALA A 144 4.14 18.10 -5.68
C ALA A 144 2.82 18.82 -6.06
N LYS A 145 1.68 18.12 -6.02
CA LYS A 145 0.37 18.70 -6.39
C LYS A 145 -0.29 19.48 -5.25
N HIS A 146 -0.15 19.03 -4.00
CA HIS A 146 -0.97 19.51 -2.88
C HIS A 146 -0.17 20.15 -1.73
N LEU A 147 1.15 20.00 -1.73
CA LEU A 147 2.09 20.57 -0.76
C LEU A 147 3.30 21.21 -1.48
N PRO A 148 3.09 22.09 -2.49
CA PRO A 148 4.18 22.68 -3.27
C PRO A 148 5.16 23.52 -2.45
N GLU A 149 4.77 23.94 -1.24
CA GLU A 149 5.61 24.64 -0.28
C GLU A 149 6.67 23.74 0.38
N ILE A 150 6.50 22.42 0.32
CA ILE A 150 7.44 21.44 0.89
C ILE A 150 8.51 21.11 -0.14
N GLN A 151 9.77 21.34 0.21
CA GLN A 151 10.89 20.86 -0.60
C GLN A 151 10.97 19.34 -0.49
N VAL A 152 11.03 18.66 -1.64
CA VAL A 152 10.99 17.20 -1.71
C VAL A 152 12.15 16.64 -2.54
N GLN A 153 12.81 15.62 -2.02
CA GLN A 153 13.78 14.80 -2.75
C GLN A 153 13.33 13.34 -2.77
N SER A 154 13.67 12.63 -3.83
CA SER A 154 13.42 11.20 -3.95
C SER A 154 14.48 10.41 -3.18
N LEU A 155 14.09 9.37 -2.45
CA LEU A 155 15.02 8.41 -1.82
C LEU A 155 16.03 7.89 -2.85
N TRP A 156 15.58 7.67 -4.09
CA TRP A 156 16.41 7.14 -5.15
C TRP A 156 17.51 8.13 -5.57
N ASN A 157 17.25 9.44 -5.55
CA ASN A 157 18.28 10.44 -5.83
C ASN A 157 19.34 10.42 -4.73
N VAL A 158 18.91 10.36 -3.46
CA VAL A 158 19.84 10.24 -2.32
C VAL A 158 20.74 9.02 -2.46
N ILE A 159 20.18 7.85 -2.78
CA ILE A 159 20.95 6.60 -2.95
C ILE A 159 21.90 6.69 -4.15
N ALA A 160 21.44 7.25 -5.28
CA ALA A 160 22.26 7.40 -6.48
C ALA A 160 23.46 8.35 -6.26
N GLU A 161 23.27 9.42 -5.47
CA GLU A 161 24.31 10.41 -5.15
C GLU A 161 25.30 9.91 -4.09
N LYS A 162 24.80 9.35 -2.99
CA LYS A 162 25.63 8.95 -1.84
C LYS A 162 26.30 7.58 -2.03
N GLY A 163 25.73 6.70 -2.86
CA GLY A 163 26.26 5.36 -3.11
C GLY A 163 26.25 4.45 -1.87
N ASN A 164 27.13 3.44 -1.83
CA ASN A 164 27.43 2.61 -0.64
C ASN A 164 26.26 1.90 0.07
N VAL A 165 25.28 1.41 -0.70
CA VAL A 165 24.86 0.05 -0.37
C VAL A 165 26.01 -0.81 -0.86
N ASP A 166 26.64 -1.62 -0.01
CA ASP A 166 27.60 -2.63 -0.47
C ASP A 166 26.89 -3.36 -1.60
N TYR A 167 27.20 -3.04 -2.86
CA TYR A 167 26.62 -3.66 -4.03
C TYR A 167 27.18 -5.07 -4.06
N ARG A 168 26.73 -5.90 -3.10
CA ARG A 168 27.21 -7.26 -2.87
C ARG A 168 27.03 -7.93 -4.22
N ARG A 169 28.16 -8.37 -4.75
CA ARG A 169 28.39 -8.87 -6.11
C ARG A 169 27.47 -10.04 -6.48
N ILE A 170 26.18 -9.79 -6.74
CA ILE A 170 25.22 -10.87 -7.03
C ILE A 170 24.77 -10.84 -8.50
N ALA A 171 24.94 -9.74 -9.22
CA ALA A 171 24.47 -9.64 -10.60
C ALA A 171 25.61 -9.52 -11.61
N ALA A 172 26.56 -10.44 -11.66
CA ALA A 172 27.42 -10.53 -12.85
C ALA A 172 26.53 -10.85 -14.06
N SER A 173 26.09 -9.81 -14.78
CA SER A 173 25.38 -9.84 -16.06
C SER A 173 23.96 -10.41 -16.06
N LYS A 174 23.15 -10.21 -15.00
CA LYS A 174 21.70 -10.49 -15.06
C LYS A 174 20.98 -9.35 -15.79
N LYS A 175 20.29 -9.67 -16.88
CA LYS A 175 19.43 -8.74 -17.62
C LYS A 175 18.09 -8.59 -16.91
N VAL A 176 17.68 -7.35 -16.65
CA VAL A 176 16.40 -7.02 -15.98
C VAL A 176 15.68 -5.90 -16.73
N THR A 177 14.38 -5.79 -16.52
CA THR A 177 13.55 -4.75 -17.12
C THR A 177 13.02 -3.80 -16.06
N VAL A 178 13.28 -2.51 -16.22
CA VAL A 178 12.74 -1.47 -15.33
C VAL A 178 11.29 -1.21 -15.71
N PHE A 179 10.38 -1.33 -14.73
CA PHE A 179 9.01 -0.88 -14.88
C PHE A 179 8.84 0.48 -14.19
N ASP A 180 8.87 1.55 -14.99
CA ASP A 180 8.56 2.89 -14.50
C ASP A 180 7.06 2.98 -14.09
N PRO A 181 6.73 3.29 -12.83
CA PRO A 181 5.36 3.47 -12.41
C PRO A 181 4.81 4.74 -13.04
N CYS A 182 3.53 4.69 -13.45
CA CYS A 182 2.86 5.83 -14.07
C CYS A 182 2.88 7.15 -13.24
N ALA A 183 3.06 7.07 -11.92
CA ALA A 183 3.19 8.24 -11.05
C ALA A 183 4.54 8.96 -11.19
N SER A 184 5.57 8.29 -11.69
CA SER A 184 6.91 8.86 -11.96
C SER A 184 7.02 9.52 -13.33
N ARG A 185 5.96 9.50 -14.16
CA ARG A 185 6.01 9.89 -15.58
C ARG A 185 6.72 11.22 -15.83
N TYR A 186 6.46 12.21 -14.97
CA TYR A 186 7.00 13.57 -15.09
C TYR A 186 8.14 13.82 -14.08
N ASP A 187 8.84 12.74 -13.69
CA ASP A 187 9.95 12.76 -12.74
C ASP A 187 11.17 12.04 -13.34
N PRO A 188 11.77 12.61 -14.41
CA PRO A 188 12.90 12.00 -15.11
C PRO A 188 14.13 11.87 -14.20
N GLU A 189 14.24 12.72 -13.18
CA GLU A 189 15.30 12.68 -12.18
C GLU A 189 15.28 11.34 -11.41
N THR A 190 14.16 11.00 -10.78
CA THR A 190 13.99 9.71 -10.11
C THR A 190 14.20 8.54 -11.07
N GLN A 191 13.62 8.62 -12.28
CA GLN A 191 13.75 7.58 -13.30
C GLN A 191 15.22 7.32 -13.67
N ASN A 192 16.02 8.38 -13.78
CA ASN A 192 17.45 8.28 -14.04
C ASN A 192 18.20 7.71 -12.83
N SER A 193 17.86 8.14 -11.61
CA SER A 193 18.46 7.61 -10.37
C SER A 193 18.28 6.10 -10.25
N ILE A 194 17.09 5.57 -10.56
CA ILE A 194 16.84 4.13 -10.60
C ILE A 194 17.80 3.41 -11.56
N ARG A 195 18.00 3.96 -12.76
CA ARG A 195 18.91 3.38 -13.77
C ARG A 195 20.37 3.46 -13.33
N ILE A 196 20.78 4.56 -12.70
CA ILE A 196 22.13 4.73 -12.14
C ILE A 196 22.38 3.68 -11.06
N ILE A 197 21.46 3.55 -10.10
CA ILE A 197 21.55 2.56 -9.02
C ILE A 197 21.71 1.15 -9.61
N LEU A 198 20.83 0.74 -10.53
CA LEU A 198 20.87 -0.62 -11.07
C LEU A 198 22.13 -0.90 -11.89
N LYS A 199 22.62 0.06 -12.68
CA LYS A 199 23.88 -0.08 -13.41
C LYS A 199 25.08 -0.18 -12.47
N ASN A 200 25.10 0.62 -11.40
CA ASN A 200 26.14 0.56 -10.37
C ASN A 200 26.09 -0.76 -9.58
N SER A 201 24.90 -1.37 -9.44
CA SER A 201 24.71 -2.72 -8.90
C SER A 201 25.10 -3.85 -9.87
N GLY A 202 25.52 -3.55 -11.10
CA GLY A 202 26.00 -4.54 -12.08
C GLY A 202 24.94 -5.12 -13.01
N TYR A 203 23.69 -4.65 -12.98
CA TYR A 203 22.61 -5.17 -13.84
C TYR A 203 22.71 -4.64 -15.29
N GLU A 204 22.37 -5.49 -16.25
CA GLU A 204 22.09 -5.06 -17.63
C GLU A 204 20.60 -4.68 -17.73
N LEU A 205 20.30 -3.51 -18.27
CA LEU A 205 18.93 -3.00 -18.35
C LEU A 205 18.36 -3.18 -19.76
N GLU A 206 17.17 -3.76 -19.84
CA GLU A 206 16.33 -3.76 -21.04
C GLU A 206 15.08 -2.91 -20.77
N GLU A 207 14.93 -1.82 -21.53
CA GLU A 207 13.82 -0.89 -21.39
C GLU A 207 12.54 -1.41 -22.05
N LEU A 208 11.39 -1.17 -21.41
CA LEU A 208 10.10 -1.39 -22.07
C LEU A 208 9.88 -0.34 -23.17
N PRO A 209 9.16 -0.68 -24.25
CA PRO A 209 8.77 0.29 -25.27
C PRO A 209 7.98 1.49 -24.72
N TYR A 210 7.28 1.28 -23.60
CA TYR A 210 6.52 2.29 -22.87
C TYR A 210 7.14 2.53 -21.48
N SER A 211 8.32 3.14 -21.45
CA SER A 211 9.00 3.59 -20.23
C SER A 211 9.03 5.12 -20.12
N SER A 212 9.60 5.63 -19.03
CA SER A 212 9.79 7.07 -18.79
C SER A 212 8.50 7.90 -18.92
N GLU A 213 8.48 8.96 -19.74
CA GLU A 213 7.28 9.78 -19.99
C GLU A 213 6.12 8.98 -20.62
N ARG A 214 6.38 7.82 -21.22
CA ARG A 214 5.37 6.94 -21.81
C ARG A 214 4.95 5.81 -20.88
N ALA A 215 5.44 5.80 -19.63
CA ALA A 215 5.14 4.79 -18.62
C ALA A 215 3.64 4.50 -18.49
N GLN A 216 3.29 3.22 -18.53
CA GLN A 216 1.92 2.74 -18.43
C GLN A 216 1.57 2.32 -17.00
N CYS A 217 0.29 2.45 -16.64
CA CYS A 217 -0.19 2.02 -15.32
C CYS A 217 -0.18 0.48 -15.21
N CYS A 218 0.14 -0.03 -14.02
CA CYS A 218 0.00 -1.45 -13.67
C CYS A 218 -1.47 -1.86 -13.42
N GLY A 219 -2.38 -0.90 -13.29
CA GLY A 219 -3.81 -1.11 -13.02
C GLY A 219 -4.25 -0.82 -11.59
N TYR A 220 -3.32 -0.71 -10.63
CA TYR A 220 -3.64 -0.47 -9.22
C TYR A 220 -4.23 0.93 -8.97
N GLY A 221 -3.59 1.98 -9.51
CA GLY A 221 -3.99 3.37 -9.32
C GLY A 221 -5.41 3.64 -9.84
N GLY A 222 -6.14 4.52 -9.16
CA GLY A 222 -7.55 4.81 -9.49
C GLY A 222 -8.52 3.67 -9.18
N GLN A 223 -8.02 2.53 -8.65
CA GLN A 223 -8.76 1.43 -8.03
C GLN A 223 -9.72 0.69 -8.97
N ILE A 224 -9.28 0.49 -10.22
CA ILE A 224 -10.07 -0.16 -11.29
C ILE A 224 -10.64 -1.52 -10.86
N GLN A 225 -9.88 -2.27 -10.07
CA GLN A 225 -10.23 -3.62 -9.63
C GLN A 225 -11.53 -3.73 -8.81
N ALA A 226 -11.98 -2.67 -8.14
CA ALA A 226 -13.28 -2.67 -7.44
C ALA A 226 -14.48 -2.44 -8.35
N VAL A 227 -14.25 -1.90 -9.56
CA VAL A 227 -15.34 -1.52 -10.48
C VAL A 227 -15.39 -2.47 -11.68
N ASN A 228 -14.23 -2.79 -12.26
CA ASN A 228 -14.12 -3.60 -13.46
C ASN A 228 -12.90 -4.52 -13.37
N ARG A 229 -13.06 -5.62 -12.63
CA ARG A 229 -12.01 -6.63 -12.46
C ARG A 229 -11.52 -7.24 -13.78
N PRO A 230 -12.40 -7.60 -14.75
CA PRO A 230 -11.93 -8.09 -16.05
C PRO A 230 -11.02 -7.10 -16.79
N LEU A 231 -11.30 -5.80 -16.71
CA LEU A 231 -10.43 -4.77 -17.30
C LEU A 231 -9.10 -4.68 -16.54
N PHE A 232 -9.11 -4.72 -15.21
CA PHE A 232 -7.90 -4.75 -14.41
C PHE A 232 -7.02 -5.95 -14.79
N ASP A 233 -7.60 -7.16 -14.82
CA ASP A 233 -6.87 -8.40 -15.17
C ASP A 233 -6.29 -8.29 -16.60
N LYS A 234 -7.05 -7.74 -17.55
CA LYS A 234 -6.56 -7.47 -18.92
C LYS A 234 -5.38 -6.50 -18.93
N ILE A 235 -5.46 -5.39 -18.18
CA ILE A 235 -4.35 -4.42 -18.09
C ILE A 235 -3.11 -5.12 -17.54
N VAL A 236 -3.25 -5.83 -16.42
CA VAL A 236 -2.14 -6.53 -15.77
C VAL A 236 -1.48 -7.50 -16.73
N ASN A 237 -2.24 -8.40 -17.37
CA ASN A 237 -1.71 -9.40 -18.31
C ASN A 237 -0.91 -8.76 -19.45
N ILE A 238 -1.43 -7.69 -20.07
CA ILE A 238 -0.69 -6.95 -21.11
C ILE A 238 0.64 -6.41 -20.57
N ARG A 239 0.69 -5.95 -19.31
CA ARG A 239 1.95 -5.47 -18.69
C ARG A 239 2.91 -6.60 -18.37
N VAL A 240 2.43 -7.77 -17.92
CA VAL A 240 3.32 -8.88 -17.56
C VAL A 240 3.97 -9.50 -18.80
N GLU A 241 3.24 -9.55 -19.91
CA GLU A 241 3.69 -10.13 -21.19
C GLU A 241 4.60 -9.18 -21.98
N ALA A 242 4.73 -7.91 -21.57
CA ALA A 242 5.45 -6.89 -22.32
C ALA A 242 6.97 -7.12 -22.41
N ALA A 243 7.55 -7.91 -21.50
CA ALA A 243 8.93 -8.37 -21.58
C ALA A 243 9.08 -9.69 -20.81
N SER A 244 10.07 -10.51 -21.18
CA SER A 244 10.35 -11.80 -20.54
C SER A 244 11.18 -11.66 -19.26
N ASN A 245 12.07 -10.67 -19.19
CA ASN A 245 13.00 -10.49 -18.07
C ASN A 245 12.28 -10.19 -16.75
N ASP A 246 12.97 -10.40 -15.63
CA ASP A 246 12.49 -10.00 -14.31
C ASP A 246 12.24 -8.49 -14.25
N TYR A 247 11.15 -8.09 -13.61
CA TYR A 247 10.81 -6.69 -13.44
C TYR A 247 11.46 -6.11 -12.19
N VAL A 248 12.15 -4.98 -12.35
CA VAL A 248 12.54 -4.11 -11.24
C VAL A 248 11.59 -2.94 -11.18
N THR A 249 10.95 -2.77 -10.02
CA THR A 249 9.99 -1.70 -9.76
C THR A 249 10.48 -0.84 -8.60
N TYR A 250 10.02 0.41 -8.55
CA TYR A 250 10.22 1.31 -7.41
C TYR A 250 8.89 1.90 -6.93
N CYS A 251 7.82 1.16 -7.22
CA CYS A 251 6.50 1.34 -6.65
C CYS A 251 6.03 -0.04 -6.18
N THR A 252 5.83 -0.16 -4.88
CA THR A 252 5.42 -1.39 -4.22
C THR A 252 4.10 -1.96 -4.77
N ASN A 253 3.16 -1.09 -5.13
CA ASN A 253 1.90 -1.54 -5.74
C ASN A 253 2.11 -2.11 -7.14
N CYS A 254 3.10 -1.62 -7.92
CA CYS A 254 3.47 -2.24 -9.19
C CYS A 254 4.09 -3.61 -8.95
N ARG A 255 5.06 -3.70 -8.02
CA ARG A 255 5.68 -4.96 -7.60
C ARG A 255 4.65 -6.03 -7.28
N ASP A 256 3.74 -5.72 -6.35
CA ASP A 256 2.79 -6.68 -5.82
C ASP A 256 1.70 -7.05 -6.83
N THR A 257 1.31 -6.11 -7.70
CA THR A 257 0.38 -6.39 -8.80
C THR A 257 0.98 -7.40 -9.78
N PHE A 258 2.26 -7.26 -10.13
CA PHE A 258 2.92 -8.18 -11.06
C PHE A 258 3.23 -9.54 -10.43
N ALA A 259 3.70 -9.55 -9.18
CA ALA A 259 3.91 -10.79 -8.43
C ALA A 259 2.60 -11.59 -8.26
N ALA A 260 1.46 -10.92 -8.00
CA ALA A 260 0.14 -11.57 -7.95
C ALA A 260 -0.25 -12.25 -9.27
N ALA A 261 0.19 -11.69 -10.40
CA ALA A 261 -0.05 -12.23 -11.74
C ALA A 261 1.02 -13.26 -12.18
N GLY A 262 1.92 -13.67 -11.29
CA GLY A 262 2.94 -14.68 -11.56
C GLY A 262 4.17 -14.15 -12.31
N LYS A 263 4.30 -12.84 -12.49
CA LYS A 263 5.51 -12.23 -13.06
C LYS A 263 6.56 -12.12 -11.98
N SER A 264 7.76 -12.63 -12.27
CA SER A 264 8.95 -12.38 -11.45
C SER A 264 9.21 -10.87 -11.38
N ALA A 265 8.99 -10.29 -10.20
CA ALA A 265 9.03 -8.85 -9.99
C ALA A 265 9.55 -8.53 -8.58
N VAL A 266 10.54 -7.65 -8.53
CA VAL A 266 11.16 -7.15 -7.30
C VAL A 266 10.92 -5.65 -7.14
N HIS A 267 10.92 -5.20 -5.90
CA HIS A 267 11.13 -3.80 -5.58
C HIS A 267 12.64 -3.53 -5.60
N ILE A 268 13.08 -2.35 -6.00
CA ILE A 268 14.52 -2.01 -6.02
C ILE A 268 15.18 -2.19 -4.64
N LEU A 269 14.41 -2.02 -3.55
CA LEU A 269 14.90 -2.27 -2.19
C LEU A 269 15.24 -3.74 -1.91
N ASP A 270 14.57 -4.69 -2.58
CA ASP A 270 14.96 -6.09 -2.51
C ASP A 270 16.40 -6.26 -3.01
N LEU A 271 16.75 -5.58 -4.10
CA LEU A 271 18.07 -5.67 -4.72
C LEU A 271 19.16 -4.95 -3.92
N LEU A 272 18.78 -3.95 -3.13
CA LEU A 272 19.72 -3.17 -2.34
C LEU A 272 19.97 -3.81 -0.98
N PHE A 273 18.96 -4.39 -0.35
CA PHE A 273 19.02 -4.76 1.05
C PHE A 273 18.85 -6.26 1.35
N ASN A 274 18.48 -7.08 0.36
CA ASN A 274 18.36 -8.53 0.54
C ASN A 274 19.51 -9.26 -0.16
N ASP A 275 19.99 -10.33 0.48
CA ASP A 275 21.05 -11.19 -0.07
C ASP A 275 20.53 -12.22 -1.07
N ASP A 276 19.25 -12.61 -0.99
CA ASP A 276 18.64 -13.60 -1.89
C ASP A 276 17.59 -12.95 -2.79
N ILE A 277 18.05 -12.60 -4.00
CA ILE A 277 17.21 -11.95 -5.02
C ILE A 277 16.21 -12.94 -5.62
N GLU A 278 16.55 -14.24 -5.72
CA GLU A 278 15.63 -15.24 -6.26
C GLU A 278 14.43 -15.45 -5.34
N VAL A 279 14.69 -15.53 -4.02
CA VAL A 279 13.63 -15.56 -3.01
C VAL A 279 12.79 -14.28 -3.05
N SER A 280 13.44 -13.11 -3.17
CA SER A 280 12.73 -11.83 -3.25
C SER A 280 11.83 -11.72 -4.50
N ALA A 281 12.32 -12.23 -5.64
CA ALA A 281 11.58 -12.27 -6.90
C ALA A 281 10.40 -13.27 -6.87
N ALA A 282 10.56 -14.38 -6.15
CA ALA A 282 9.52 -15.40 -5.96
C ALA A 282 8.50 -15.04 -4.87
N ARG A 283 8.75 -14.02 -4.03
CA ARG A 283 7.89 -13.63 -2.92
C ARG A 283 6.49 -13.26 -3.41
N LYS A 284 5.45 -13.92 -2.88
CA LYS A 284 4.06 -13.54 -3.13
C LYS A 284 3.75 -12.21 -2.46
N PRO A 285 2.85 -11.38 -3.03
CA PRO A 285 2.40 -10.18 -2.33
C PRO A 285 1.65 -10.56 -1.04
N PRO A 286 1.73 -9.73 0.02
CA PRO A 286 0.93 -9.98 1.22
C PRO A 286 -0.55 -9.81 0.93
N THR A 287 -1.37 -10.55 1.68
CA THR A 287 -2.83 -10.38 1.69
C THR A 287 -3.22 -8.99 2.22
N LEU A 288 -4.48 -8.59 2.01
CA LEU A 288 -4.97 -7.30 2.53
C LEU A 288 -4.87 -7.23 4.06
N THR A 289 -5.09 -8.37 4.73
CA THR A 289 -4.92 -8.50 6.19
C THR A 289 -3.45 -8.36 6.58
N GLN A 290 -2.56 -9.10 5.92
CA GLN A 290 -1.12 -9.04 6.18
C GLN A 290 -0.55 -7.63 5.96
N ARG A 291 -1.10 -6.84 5.02
CA ARG A 291 -0.71 -5.43 4.85
C ARG A 291 -1.02 -4.57 6.07
N ARG A 292 -2.16 -4.78 6.74
CA ARG A 292 -2.47 -4.09 8.00
C ARG A 292 -1.54 -4.55 9.11
N GLU A 293 -1.38 -5.86 9.28
CA GLU A 293 -0.48 -6.45 10.27
C GLU A 293 0.96 -5.96 10.09
N ASN A 294 1.44 -5.87 8.85
CA ASN A 294 2.78 -5.36 8.53
C ASN A 294 2.97 -3.90 8.96
N ARG A 295 1.95 -3.04 8.78
CA ARG A 295 2.02 -1.64 9.25
C ARG A 295 2.06 -1.54 10.77
N ILE A 296 1.27 -2.36 11.47
CA ILE A 296 1.30 -2.46 12.94
C ILE A 296 2.68 -2.97 13.38
N LYS A 297 3.19 -4.04 12.76
CA LYS A 297 4.50 -4.61 13.04
C LYS A 297 5.60 -3.57 12.83
N LEU A 298 5.56 -2.83 11.73
CA LEU A 298 6.52 -1.76 11.45
C LEU A 298 6.53 -0.71 12.55
N LYS A 299 5.35 -0.22 12.96
CA LYS A 299 5.23 0.71 14.09
C LYS A 299 5.84 0.13 15.36
N LYS A 300 5.49 -1.11 15.73
CA LYS A 300 6.03 -1.78 16.93
C LYS A 300 7.56 -1.89 16.90
N VAL A 301 8.14 -2.29 15.76
CA VAL A 301 9.60 -2.39 15.58
C VAL A 301 10.25 -1.03 15.82
N LEU A 302 9.74 0.02 15.18
CA LEU A 302 10.29 1.36 15.30
C LEU A 302 10.17 1.93 16.71
N GLN A 303 9.05 1.69 17.40
CA GLN A 303 8.88 2.11 18.80
C GLN A 303 9.93 1.49 19.72
N ILE A 304 10.19 0.19 19.56
CA ILE A 304 11.22 -0.53 20.33
C ILE A 304 12.62 0.06 20.05
N GLU A 305 12.92 0.37 18.79
CA GLU A 305 14.20 0.96 18.38
C GLU A 305 14.38 2.40 18.92
N THR A 306 13.32 3.20 18.96
CA THR A 306 13.40 4.61 19.37
C THR A 306 13.35 4.82 20.88
N GLU A 307 12.61 4.01 21.62
CA GLU A 307 12.33 4.26 23.04
C GLU A 307 13.23 3.48 24.01
N GLY A 308 14.08 2.57 23.52
CA GLY A 308 15.02 1.82 24.35
C GLY A 308 14.33 1.06 25.50
N ILE A 309 13.71 -0.08 25.20
CA ILE A 309 13.06 -1.04 26.12
C ILE A 309 12.49 -0.39 27.40
N LYS A 310 11.37 0.33 27.27
CA LYS A 310 10.37 0.45 28.34
C LYS A 310 8.97 0.56 27.76
N ILE A 311 8.45 -0.54 27.20
CA ILE A 311 7.01 -0.77 27.19
C ILE A 311 6.75 -2.20 27.65
N ALA A 312 6.06 -2.31 28.78
CA ALA A 312 5.41 -3.53 29.20
C ALA A 312 4.39 -3.89 28.12
N LEU A 313 4.47 -5.15 27.67
CA LEU A 313 3.53 -5.74 26.74
C LEU A 313 2.12 -5.67 27.32
N GLU A 314 1.38 -4.62 26.98
CA GLU A 314 -0.05 -4.72 26.82
C GLU A 314 -0.28 -5.02 25.34
N ASP A 315 0.03 -6.26 24.94
CA ASP A 315 -0.88 -6.89 24.00
C ASP A 315 -2.18 -7.00 24.79
N GLU A 316 -3.03 -5.97 24.79
CA GLU A 316 -4.44 -6.28 24.89
C GLU A 316 -4.75 -7.01 23.59
N PRO A 317 -4.88 -8.35 23.57
CA PRO A 317 -5.51 -8.97 22.43
C PRO A 317 -6.85 -8.26 22.32
N MET A 318 -7.09 -7.59 21.18
CA MET A 318 -8.46 -7.37 20.75
C MET A 318 -9.14 -8.71 20.99
N LYS A 319 -10.22 -8.75 21.77
CA LYS A 319 -10.92 -9.98 22.17
C LYS A 319 -11.61 -10.64 20.96
N SER A 320 -10.94 -10.68 19.82
CA SER A 320 -11.41 -11.27 18.59
C SER A 320 -11.39 -12.78 18.73
N VAL A 321 -12.50 -13.38 18.31
CA VAL A 321 -12.60 -14.82 18.11
C VAL A 321 -11.47 -15.34 17.22
N LYS A 322 -10.92 -16.51 17.57
CA LYS A 322 -9.90 -17.17 16.75
C LYS A 322 -10.57 -17.78 15.53
N VAL A 323 -10.07 -17.44 14.33
CA VAL A 323 -10.63 -17.94 13.06
C VAL A 323 -9.54 -18.64 12.24
N PHE A 324 -9.75 -19.91 11.93
CA PHE A 324 -8.91 -20.70 11.02
C PHE A 324 -9.41 -20.50 9.58
N ILE A 325 -8.54 -19.96 8.71
CA ILE A 325 -8.88 -19.61 7.33
C ILE A 325 -7.91 -20.34 6.38
N ALA A 326 -8.47 -21.10 5.44
CA ALA A 326 -7.67 -21.82 4.44
C ALA A 326 -7.11 -20.86 3.36
N PRO A 327 -5.95 -21.17 2.73
CA PRO A 327 -5.31 -20.29 1.74
C PRO A 327 -6.22 -19.87 0.58
N GLU A 328 -7.06 -20.77 0.08
CA GLU A 328 -8.03 -20.50 -0.99
C GLU A 328 -9.14 -19.54 -0.55
N VAL A 329 -9.50 -19.54 0.73
CA VAL A 329 -10.48 -18.60 1.30
C VAL A 329 -9.85 -17.23 1.47
N TYR A 330 -8.58 -17.14 1.89
CA TYR A 330 -7.83 -15.88 1.88
C TYR A 330 -7.75 -15.26 0.47
N ALA A 331 -7.47 -16.07 -0.55
CA ALA A 331 -7.45 -15.57 -1.93
C ALA A 331 -8.82 -15.03 -2.38
N LYS A 332 -9.92 -15.66 -1.95
CA LYS A 332 -11.27 -15.15 -2.17
C LYS A 332 -11.52 -13.85 -1.41
N MET A 333 -11.09 -13.76 -0.16
CA MET A 333 -11.21 -12.55 0.67
C MET A 333 -10.50 -11.36 0.04
N ASP A 334 -9.24 -11.53 -0.34
CA ASP A 334 -8.44 -10.49 -1.01
C ASP A 334 -9.10 -10.03 -2.32
N ARG A 335 -9.63 -10.98 -3.10
CA ARG A 335 -10.33 -10.65 -4.35
C ARG A 335 -11.59 -9.80 -4.12
N ASN A 336 -12.23 -9.95 -2.97
CA ASN A 336 -13.47 -9.27 -2.61
C ASN A 336 -13.28 -8.12 -1.60
N PHE A 337 -12.03 -7.74 -1.31
CA PHE A 337 -11.69 -6.66 -0.37
C PHE A 337 -12.22 -6.90 1.05
N ILE A 338 -12.09 -8.14 1.54
CA ILE A 338 -12.53 -8.56 2.87
C ILE A 338 -11.31 -8.84 3.74
N LEU A 339 -11.25 -8.28 4.94
CA LEU A 339 -10.19 -8.50 5.91
C LEU A 339 -10.55 -9.64 6.88
N ALA A 340 -9.55 -10.25 7.48
CA ALA A 340 -9.78 -11.23 8.55
C ALA A 340 -10.51 -10.61 9.75
N GLU A 341 -10.24 -9.33 10.04
CA GLU A 341 -10.94 -8.57 11.09
C GLU A 341 -12.45 -8.44 10.80
N ASP A 342 -12.85 -8.26 9.53
CA ASP A 342 -14.26 -8.19 9.15
C ASP A 342 -14.97 -9.53 9.42
N VAL A 343 -14.29 -10.64 9.10
CA VAL A 343 -14.75 -11.99 9.41
C VAL A 343 -14.87 -12.20 10.92
N GLN A 344 -13.83 -11.82 11.67
CA GLN A 344 -13.81 -11.97 13.13
C GLN A 344 -14.93 -11.19 13.79
N ARG A 345 -15.12 -9.91 13.44
CA ARG A 345 -16.23 -9.09 13.95
C ARG A 345 -17.59 -9.70 13.60
N THR A 346 -17.75 -10.21 12.38
CA THR A 346 -19.01 -10.85 11.97
C THR A 346 -19.29 -12.12 12.77
N ILE A 347 -18.30 -13.00 12.95
CA ILE A 347 -18.48 -14.23 13.76
C ILE A 347 -18.74 -13.87 15.22
N GLU A 348 -17.99 -12.94 15.79
CA GLU A 348 -18.20 -12.49 17.18
C GLU A 348 -19.61 -11.91 17.40
N TYR A 349 -20.12 -11.12 16.45
CA TYR A 349 -21.50 -10.66 16.47
C TYR A 349 -22.50 -11.82 16.44
N CYS A 350 -22.33 -12.76 15.51
CA CYS A 350 -23.20 -13.93 15.38
C CYS A 350 -23.20 -14.80 16.65
N GLU A 351 -22.04 -14.99 17.27
CA GLU A 351 -21.89 -15.79 18.50
C GLU A 351 -22.45 -15.09 19.74
N SER A 352 -22.29 -13.76 19.85
CA SER A 352 -22.73 -12.99 21.01
C SER A 352 -24.23 -12.69 21.02
N THR A 353 -24.83 -12.50 19.84
CA THR A 353 -26.26 -12.18 19.70
C THR A 353 -27.13 -13.41 19.47
N GLY A 354 -26.55 -14.47 18.89
CA GLY A 354 -27.31 -15.61 18.41
C GLY A 354 -27.93 -15.40 17.02
N GLU A 355 -27.68 -14.27 16.36
CA GLU A 355 -28.15 -13.97 14.99
C GLU A 355 -27.38 -14.79 13.94
N LYS A 356 -27.65 -16.09 13.92
CA LYS A 356 -27.06 -17.09 13.02
C LYS A 356 -27.99 -18.27 12.81
N ILE A 357 -27.88 -18.90 11.64
CA ILE A 357 -28.64 -20.08 11.26
C ILE A 357 -27.68 -21.27 11.11
N MET A 358 -28.01 -22.39 11.75
CA MET A 358 -27.27 -23.64 11.61
C MET A 358 -27.89 -24.51 10.51
N ASP A 359 -27.07 -24.91 9.53
CA ASP A 359 -27.40 -25.97 8.59
C ASP A 359 -27.15 -27.33 9.27
N ILE A 360 -28.23 -28.05 9.58
CA ILE A 360 -28.20 -29.34 10.28
C ILE A 360 -27.42 -30.40 9.48
N SER A 361 -27.39 -30.31 8.15
CA SER A 361 -26.75 -31.31 7.30
C SER A 361 -25.22 -31.21 7.30
N THR A 362 -24.70 -29.99 7.38
CA THR A 362 -23.25 -29.71 7.32
C THR A 362 -22.65 -29.36 8.68
N GLY A 363 -23.49 -28.97 9.65
CA GLY A 363 -23.06 -28.41 10.93
C GLY A 363 -22.50 -26.99 10.83
N ASN A 364 -22.66 -26.33 9.67
CA ASN A 364 -22.18 -24.97 9.46
C ASN A 364 -23.18 -23.95 9.99
N PHE A 365 -22.65 -22.88 10.59
CA PHE A 365 -23.38 -21.67 10.88
C PHE A 365 -23.24 -20.69 9.71
N SER A 366 -24.32 -19.97 9.44
CA SER A 366 -24.35 -18.83 8.54
C SER A 366 -24.90 -17.63 9.28
N GLY A 367 -24.25 -16.48 9.12
CA GLY A 367 -24.66 -15.25 9.76
C GLY A 367 -24.06 -14.04 9.06
N HIS A 368 -24.49 -12.87 9.47
CA HIS A 368 -24.09 -11.63 8.82
C HIS A 368 -23.94 -10.48 9.80
N LEU A 369 -23.19 -9.47 9.36
CA LEU A 369 -23.03 -8.20 10.06
C LEU A 369 -22.98 -7.09 9.03
N GLN A 370 -23.81 -6.07 9.21
CA GLN A 370 -23.68 -4.83 8.46
C GLN A 370 -22.69 -3.90 9.19
N ASP A 371 -21.59 -3.57 8.51
CA ASP A 371 -20.55 -2.67 9.00
C ASP A 371 -20.40 -1.52 7.99
N GLY A 372 -20.86 -0.33 8.40
CA GLY A 372 -21.01 0.81 7.51
C GLY A 372 -21.97 0.52 6.34
N ILE A 373 -21.45 0.64 5.11
CA ILE A 373 -22.21 0.44 3.87
C ILE A 373 -22.09 -0.98 3.30
N ILE A 374 -21.35 -1.87 3.97
CA ILE A 374 -21.09 -3.23 3.53
C ILE A 374 -21.70 -4.20 4.53
N THR A 375 -22.37 -5.22 4.01
CA THR A 375 -22.82 -6.37 4.80
C THR A 375 -21.95 -7.56 4.48
N PHE A 376 -21.32 -8.12 5.50
CA PHE A 376 -20.49 -9.31 5.42
C PHE A 376 -21.31 -10.53 5.82
N TRP A 377 -21.18 -11.60 5.05
CA TRP A 377 -21.78 -12.90 5.33
C TRP A 377 -20.70 -13.94 5.51
N VAL A 378 -20.75 -14.65 6.63
CA VAL A 378 -19.81 -15.71 6.99
C VAL A 378 -20.53 -17.05 7.02
N ILE A 379 -19.87 -18.09 6.51
CA ILE A 379 -20.23 -19.48 6.75
C ILE A 379 -19.06 -20.11 7.48
N TYR A 380 -19.30 -20.61 8.68
CA TYR A 380 -18.24 -21.07 9.58
C TYR A 380 -18.74 -22.18 10.49
N LYS A 381 -17.82 -22.87 11.17
CA LYS A 381 -18.18 -23.87 12.19
C LYS A 381 -17.17 -23.92 13.32
N PRO A 382 -17.54 -24.43 14.51
CA PRO A 382 -16.61 -24.61 15.61
C PRO A 382 -15.43 -25.51 15.20
N GLU A 383 -14.21 -25.09 15.49
CA GLU A 383 -13.00 -25.88 15.29
C GLU A 383 -12.00 -25.54 16.40
N ARG A 384 -11.61 -26.55 17.19
CA ARG A 384 -10.67 -26.40 18.33
C ARG A 384 -11.15 -25.31 19.32
N ASP A 385 -10.30 -24.32 19.59
CA ASP A 385 -10.52 -23.17 20.48
C ASP A 385 -11.11 -21.95 19.74
N GLY A 386 -11.63 -22.14 18.52
CA GLY A 386 -12.20 -21.07 17.72
C GLY A 386 -13.14 -21.59 16.64
N PHE A 387 -13.11 -20.96 15.48
CA PHE A 387 -13.99 -21.26 14.36
C PHE A 387 -13.20 -21.47 13.08
N ARG A 388 -13.60 -22.42 12.25
CA ARG A 388 -13.12 -22.52 10.87
C ARG A 388 -14.05 -21.76 9.95
N LEU A 389 -13.49 -20.85 9.15
CA LEU A 389 -14.22 -20.18 8.07
C LEU A 389 -14.31 -21.11 6.86
N GLU A 390 -15.53 -21.48 6.46
CA GLU A 390 -15.78 -22.23 5.23
C GLU A 390 -15.85 -21.30 4.02
N THR A 391 -16.54 -20.16 4.15
CA THR A 391 -16.53 -19.13 3.12
C THR A 391 -17.03 -17.79 3.65
N VAL A 392 -16.72 -16.72 2.92
CA VAL A 392 -17.22 -15.37 3.17
C VAL A 392 -17.57 -14.67 1.86
N TYR A 393 -18.54 -13.77 1.90
CA TYR A 393 -18.85 -12.83 0.83
C TYR A 393 -19.40 -11.53 1.41
N SER A 394 -19.47 -10.48 0.59
CA SER A 394 -20.02 -9.19 1.00
C SER A 394 -20.93 -8.60 -0.06
N HIS A 395 -21.88 -7.77 0.36
CA HIS A 395 -22.77 -7.03 -0.52
C HIS A 395 -23.15 -5.67 0.08
N ARG A 396 -23.95 -4.89 -0.66
CA ARG A 396 -24.35 -3.53 -0.29
C ARG A 396 -25.82 -3.42 0.12
N LEU A 397 -26.54 -4.55 0.17
CA LEU A 397 -27.94 -4.58 0.57
C LEU A 397 -28.03 -4.43 2.09
N ILE A 398 -28.83 -3.47 2.54
CA ILE A 398 -29.23 -3.35 3.95
C ILE A 398 -30.28 -4.41 4.21
N ILE A 399 -30.07 -5.21 5.26
CA ILE A 399 -31.02 -6.23 5.68
C ILE A 399 -31.91 -5.59 6.75
N GLU A 400 -33.14 -5.25 6.37
CA GLU A 400 -34.15 -4.78 7.33
C GLU A 400 -34.71 -5.98 8.09
N GLU A 401 -34.20 -6.20 9.30
CA GLU A 401 -34.80 -7.15 10.22
C GLU A 401 -36.05 -6.52 10.84
N MET A 402 -37.23 -7.06 10.53
CA MET A 402 -38.44 -6.65 11.23
C MET A 402 -38.28 -7.04 12.71
N VAL A 403 -38.14 -6.04 13.56
CA VAL A 403 -38.15 -6.21 15.03
C VAL A 403 -39.38 -7.05 15.39
N ARG A 404 -39.14 -8.25 15.90
CA ARG A 404 -40.19 -9.17 16.34
C ARG A 404 -40.68 -8.85 17.73
#